data_AF-A0A9D1UG47-F1
#
_entry.id   AF-A0A9D1UG47-F1
#
_cell.length_a   1.000
_cell.length_b   1.000
_cell.length_c   1.000
_cell.angle_alpha   90.00
_cell.angle_beta   90.00
_cell.angle_gamma   90.00
#
_symmetry.space_group_name_H-M   'P 1'
#
loop_
_entity.id
_entity.type
_entity.pdbx_description
1 polymer ?
#
loop_
_entity_poly.entity_id
_entity_poly.type
_entity_poly.pdbx_seq_one_letter_code
_entity_poly.pdbx_strand_id
1 'polypeptide(L)'
;FKNTDLMFQAFVRKSYSEENGGENNEVLEFIGDKVLDLIVVKLLAKKYGKIQLAPVGSYDDLELYVSELDEGELTEKKRKLVEKKNLAERMLDLGFSKYLIMSKGDLKNELQYSKSVMEDLFEAIIGAIALDSNWNLKEIQNVVECMLDLENDSEDNENYVNKLQEWSLKRYGVLPDIQLGKLDRYETPNMPLHPSNEIRAPWRYYDVSDADVKKCTIILEEINYKFIGYGYSNSEARSTASKITYEYLKENDLLLSIKDEIDEPNAEDAISQLEILARRGYFSIPTYDFKQTYDKDGNPIWNCVCNINEIEKSFSKKSSSKKDAKKNSAYKMLKYVLEEL
;
A
#
# COMPACT_ATOMS: atom_id res chain seq x y z
N PHE A 1 -20.68 15.58 -11.91
CA PHE A 1 -20.44 17.01 -12.13
C PHE A 1 -21.46 17.58 -13.08
N LYS A 2 -22.31 18.47 -12.58
CA LYS A 2 -23.17 19.38 -13.34
C LYS A 2 -22.42 20.66 -13.67
N ASN A 3 -21.65 21.17 -12.72
CA ASN A 3 -20.70 22.26 -12.89
C ASN A 3 -19.29 21.70 -13.08
N THR A 4 -18.78 21.76 -14.32
CA THR A 4 -17.43 21.29 -14.65
C THR A 4 -16.34 22.16 -14.05
N ASP A 5 -16.60 23.43 -13.76
CA ASP A 5 -15.60 24.34 -13.21
C ASP A 5 -15.25 23.97 -11.76
N LEU A 6 -16.22 23.48 -10.98
CA LEU A 6 -15.97 22.92 -9.64
C LEU A 6 -15.07 21.68 -9.71
N MET A 7 -15.28 20.83 -10.71
CA MET A 7 -14.39 19.69 -10.95
C MET A 7 -12.98 20.18 -11.26
N PHE A 8 -12.81 21.14 -12.17
CA PHE A 8 -11.48 21.67 -12.49
C PHE A 8 -10.81 22.32 -11.27
N GLN A 9 -11.56 23.11 -10.50
CA GLN A 9 -11.05 23.78 -9.30
C GLN A 9 -10.47 22.80 -8.29
N ALA A 10 -11.08 21.61 -8.10
CA ALA A 10 -10.55 20.58 -7.20
C ALA A 10 -9.12 20.13 -7.56
N PHE A 11 -8.73 20.23 -8.84
CA PHE A 11 -7.40 19.87 -9.33
C PHE A 11 -6.42 21.05 -9.39
N VAL A 12 -6.83 22.27 -9.03
CA VAL A 12 -5.97 23.46 -9.05
C VAL A 12 -5.31 23.66 -7.69
N ARG A 13 -3.98 23.50 -7.63
CA ARG A 13 -3.21 23.76 -6.41
C ARG A 13 -3.04 25.25 -6.15
N LYS A 14 -2.89 25.60 -4.86
CA LYS A 14 -2.54 26.94 -4.38
C LYS A 14 -1.35 27.56 -5.13
N SER A 15 -0.30 26.78 -5.38
CA SER A 15 0.89 27.26 -6.08
C SER A 15 0.59 27.71 -7.52
N TYR A 16 -0.35 27.07 -8.22
CA TYR A 16 -0.76 27.51 -9.54
C TYR A 16 -1.58 28.81 -9.47
N SER A 17 -2.52 28.90 -8.53
CA SER A 17 -3.36 30.08 -8.36
C SER A 17 -2.56 31.31 -7.95
N GLU A 18 -1.51 31.14 -7.14
CA GLU A 18 -0.59 32.22 -6.76
C GLU A 18 0.20 32.76 -7.96
N GLU A 19 0.55 31.90 -8.93
CA GLU A 19 1.28 32.30 -10.15
C GLU A 19 0.37 32.87 -11.25
N ASN A 20 -0.84 32.33 -11.42
CA ASN A 20 -1.69 32.57 -12.60
C ASN A 20 -3.04 33.22 -12.28
N GLY A 21 -3.36 33.41 -10.99
CA GLY A 21 -4.67 33.85 -10.52
C GLY A 21 -5.74 32.75 -10.54
N GLY A 22 -6.93 33.10 -10.05
CA GLY A 22 -8.05 32.17 -9.90
C GLY A 22 -8.12 31.53 -8.51
N GLU A 23 -9.16 30.72 -8.29
CA GLU A 23 -9.36 29.99 -7.05
C GLU A 23 -8.71 28.61 -7.11
N ASN A 24 -8.25 28.12 -5.95
CA ASN A 24 -7.62 26.82 -5.81
C ASN A 24 -8.52 25.84 -5.03
N ASN A 25 -7.96 24.69 -4.72
CA ASN A 25 -8.63 23.58 -4.08
C ASN A 25 -8.66 23.63 -2.53
N GLU A 26 -7.99 24.57 -1.86
CA GLU A 26 -7.85 24.56 -0.38
C GLU A 26 -9.21 24.70 0.34
N VAL A 27 -10.15 25.48 -0.20
CA VAL A 27 -11.50 25.61 0.37
C VAL A 27 -12.33 24.34 0.14
N LEU A 28 -12.13 23.68 -1.01
CA LEU A 28 -12.80 22.41 -1.32
C LEU A 28 -12.25 21.29 -0.45
N GLU A 29 -10.94 21.25 -0.22
CA GLU A 29 -10.25 20.35 0.72
C GLU A 29 -10.86 20.49 2.12
N PHE A 30 -10.94 21.71 2.66
CA PHE A 30 -11.53 21.97 3.97
C PHE A 30 -12.97 21.43 4.12
N ILE A 31 -13.79 21.58 3.07
CA ILE A 31 -15.16 21.03 3.04
C ILE A 31 -15.11 19.50 2.96
N GLY A 32 -14.26 19.00 2.06
CA GLY A 32 -14.09 17.60 1.75
C GLY A 32 -13.68 16.74 2.92
N ASP A 33 -12.71 17.18 3.72
CA ASP A 33 -12.26 16.52 4.95
C ASP A 33 -13.44 16.22 5.89
N LYS A 34 -14.26 17.24 6.18
CA LYS A 34 -15.42 17.08 7.08
C LYS A 34 -16.52 16.21 6.49
N VAL A 35 -16.73 16.27 5.18
CA VAL A 35 -17.68 15.39 4.49
C VAL A 35 -17.19 13.95 4.50
N LEU A 36 -15.91 13.72 4.23
CA LEU A 36 -15.28 12.41 4.25
C LEU A 36 -15.39 11.78 5.65
N ASP A 37 -15.05 12.54 6.70
CA ASP A 37 -15.18 12.14 8.09
C ASP A 37 -16.61 11.68 8.42
N LEU A 38 -17.62 12.47 8.03
CA LEU A 38 -19.03 12.15 8.26
C LEU A 38 -19.43 10.85 7.55
N ILE A 39 -19.05 10.69 6.28
CA ILE A 39 -19.39 9.50 5.51
C ILE A 39 -18.72 8.27 6.10
N VAL A 40 -17.43 8.32 6.43
CA VAL A 40 -16.71 7.18 7.00
C VAL A 40 -17.32 6.79 8.35
N VAL A 41 -17.63 7.75 9.22
CA VAL A 41 -18.32 7.46 10.51
C VAL A 41 -19.69 6.80 10.26
N LYS A 42 -20.46 7.30 9.30
CA LYS A 42 -21.76 6.70 8.92
C LYS A 42 -21.60 5.27 8.42
N LEU A 43 -20.57 4.98 7.64
CA LEU A 43 -20.30 3.63 7.13
C LEU A 43 -19.88 2.67 8.23
N LEU A 44 -19.00 3.09 9.14
CA LEU A 44 -18.59 2.29 10.30
C LEU A 44 -19.78 2.02 11.22
N ALA A 45 -20.60 3.03 11.52
CA ALA A 45 -21.81 2.88 12.31
C ALA A 45 -22.81 1.91 11.68
N LYS A 46 -22.96 1.93 10.34
CA LYS A 46 -23.81 0.98 9.61
C LYS A 46 -23.24 -0.44 9.60
N LYS A 47 -21.90 -0.59 9.54
CA LYS A 47 -21.22 -1.89 9.44
C LYS A 47 -21.18 -2.62 10.78
N TYR A 48 -20.91 -1.90 11.87
CA TYR A 48 -20.68 -2.48 13.20
C TYR A 48 -21.80 -2.18 14.20
N GLY A 49 -22.76 -1.34 13.83
CA GLY A 49 -23.86 -0.92 14.69
C GLY A 49 -25.22 -1.40 14.22
N LYS A 50 -26.12 -1.60 15.17
CA LYS A 50 -27.53 -1.91 14.90
C LYS A 50 -28.42 -1.42 16.03
N ILE A 51 -29.70 -1.21 15.70
CA ILE A 51 -30.74 -0.99 16.70
C ILE A 51 -31.26 -2.37 17.10
N GLN A 52 -31.24 -2.68 18.39
CA GLN A 52 -31.82 -3.92 18.93
C GLN A 52 -32.58 -3.66 20.24
N LEU A 53 -33.49 -4.56 20.57
CA LEU A 53 -34.21 -4.52 21.84
C LEU A 53 -33.25 -4.76 23.01
N ALA A 54 -33.50 -4.06 24.11
CA ALA A 54 -32.77 -4.23 25.35
C ALA A 54 -32.85 -5.70 25.84
N PRO A 55 -31.76 -6.25 26.43
CA PRO A 55 -31.78 -7.61 26.97
C PRO A 55 -32.90 -7.82 27.98
N VAL A 56 -33.51 -9.02 27.96
CA VAL A 56 -34.57 -9.41 28.90
C VAL A 56 -34.05 -9.26 30.34
N GLY A 57 -34.70 -8.41 31.14
CA GLY A 57 -34.29 -8.09 32.52
C GLY A 57 -33.53 -6.77 32.69
N SER A 58 -33.26 -6.04 31.60
CA SER A 58 -32.98 -4.60 31.61
C SER A 58 -34.26 -3.83 31.22
N TYR A 59 -34.28 -2.49 31.32
CA TYR A 59 -35.44 -1.64 31.04
C TYR A 59 -36.30 -2.18 29.88
N ASP A 60 -37.46 -2.76 30.21
CA ASP A 60 -38.35 -3.41 29.23
C ASP A 60 -38.78 -2.38 28.16
N ASP A 61 -38.80 -2.83 26.91
CA ASP A 61 -39.26 -2.10 25.71
C ASP A 61 -38.40 -0.92 25.19
N LEU A 62 -37.10 -0.87 25.51
CA LEU A 62 -36.19 0.09 24.88
C LEU A 62 -35.48 -0.47 23.63
N GLU A 63 -35.54 0.29 22.55
CA GLU A 63 -34.70 0.11 21.37
C GLU A 63 -33.38 0.86 21.58
N LEU A 64 -32.26 0.14 21.63
CA LEU A 64 -30.94 0.70 21.88
C LEU A 64 -30.06 0.54 20.65
N TYR A 65 -29.29 1.58 20.34
CA TYR A 65 -28.17 1.45 19.42
C TYR A 65 -27.03 0.73 20.13
N VAL A 66 -26.63 -0.41 19.58
CA VAL A 66 -25.49 -1.19 20.05
C VAL A 66 -24.45 -1.26 18.95
N SER A 67 -23.18 -1.25 19.35
CA SER A 67 -22.03 -1.39 18.47
C SER A 67 -21.24 -2.62 18.87
N GLU A 68 -20.75 -3.37 17.89
CA GLU A 68 -19.83 -4.50 18.09
C GLU A 68 -18.44 -4.03 18.53
N LEU A 69 -18.08 -2.79 18.18
CA LEU A 69 -16.81 -2.16 18.50
C LEU A 69 -17.00 -1.00 19.46
N ASP A 70 -16.01 -0.75 20.32
CA ASP A 70 -15.98 0.43 21.18
C ASP A 70 -15.56 1.71 20.44
N GLU A 71 -15.62 2.85 21.14
CA GLU A 71 -15.27 4.16 20.56
C GLU A 71 -13.81 4.21 20.10
N GLY A 72 -12.88 3.63 20.86
CA GLY A 72 -11.46 3.62 20.52
C GLY A 72 -11.18 2.79 19.28
N GLU A 73 -11.80 1.62 19.17
CA GLU A 73 -11.71 0.75 18.00
C GLU A 73 -12.28 1.41 16.74
N LEU A 74 -13.44 2.07 16.86
CA LEU A 74 -14.04 2.82 15.76
C LEU A 74 -13.18 4.02 15.34
N THR A 75 -12.60 4.74 16.30
CA THR A 75 -11.68 5.84 16.05
C THR A 75 -10.42 5.37 15.32
N GLU A 76 -9.85 4.23 15.71
CA GLU A 76 -8.69 3.64 15.03
C GLU A 76 -9.02 3.16 13.61
N LYS A 77 -10.18 2.52 13.41
CA LYS A 77 -10.65 2.14 12.07
C LYS A 77 -10.88 3.36 11.19
N LYS A 78 -11.51 4.41 11.71
CA LYS A 78 -11.69 5.68 11.00
C LYS A 78 -10.34 6.24 10.59
N ARG A 79 -9.39 6.35 11.53
CA ARG A 79 -8.04 6.88 11.29
C ARG A 79 -7.34 6.16 10.16
N LYS A 80 -7.38 4.82 10.11
CA LYS A 80 -6.77 4.04 9.03
C LYS A 80 -7.39 4.31 7.66
N LEU A 81 -8.71 4.53 7.60
CA LEU A 81 -9.40 4.82 6.34
C LEU A 81 -9.09 6.21 5.81
N VAL A 82 -9.01 7.21 6.69
CA VAL A 82 -8.85 8.62 6.29
C VAL A 82 -7.45 9.17 6.52
N GLU A 83 -6.45 8.34 6.88
CA GLU A 83 -5.08 8.84 7.03
C GLU A 83 -4.47 9.18 5.68
N LYS A 84 -3.70 10.28 5.65
CA LYS A 84 -2.86 10.74 4.54
C LYS A 84 -2.26 9.65 3.67
N LYS A 85 -1.68 8.61 4.30
CA LYS A 85 -1.03 7.52 3.58
C LYS A 85 -2.06 6.79 2.69
N ASN A 86 -3.18 6.38 3.26
CA ASN A 86 -4.22 5.64 2.55
C ASN A 86 -4.84 6.50 1.44
N LEU A 87 -5.24 7.74 1.75
CA LEU A 87 -5.83 8.65 0.77
C LEU A 87 -4.87 8.93 -0.40
N ALA A 88 -3.59 9.12 -0.11
CA ALA A 88 -2.59 9.32 -1.15
C ALA A 88 -2.42 8.12 -2.07
N GLU A 89 -2.35 6.91 -1.50
CA GLU A 89 -2.24 5.66 -2.27
C GLU A 89 -3.46 5.48 -3.19
N ARG A 90 -4.68 5.72 -2.68
CA ARG A 90 -5.90 5.66 -3.50
C ARG A 90 -5.85 6.61 -4.70
N MET A 91 -5.34 7.81 -4.53
CA MET A 91 -5.27 8.79 -5.62
C MET A 91 -4.24 8.44 -6.69
N LEU A 92 -3.15 7.79 -6.28
CA LEU A 92 -2.17 7.23 -7.22
C LEU A 92 -2.76 6.04 -7.99
N ASP A 93 -3.49 5.14 -7.32
CA ASP A 93 -4.15 3.98 -7.94
C ASP A 93 -5.22 4.39 -8.96
N LEU A 94 -5.96 5.47 -8.67
CA LEU A 94 -6.92 6.09 -9.58
C LEU A 94 -6.23 6.83 -10.74
N GLY A 95 -4.92 7.08 -10.64
CA GLY A 95 -4.13 7.78 -11.65
C GLY A 95 -4.51 9.26 -11.77
N PHE A 96 -4.96 9.88 -10.68
CA PHE A 96 -5.44 11.27 -10.67
C PHE A 96 -4.31 12.29 -10.53
N SER A 97 -3.13 11.87 -10.08
CA SER A 97 -1.93 12.71 -9.96
C SER A 97 -1.57 13.47 -11.24
N LYS A 98 -1.74 12.83 -12.40
CA LYS A 98 -1.41 13.40 -13.72
C LYS A 98 -2.34 14.53 -14.18
N TYR A 99 -3.47 14.73 -13.51
CA TYR A 99 -4.43 15.78 -13.85
C TYR A 99 -4.29 17.02 -12.95
N LEU A 100 -3.38 17.00 -11.97
CA LEU A 100 -3.14 18.17 -11.13
C LEU A 100 -2.61 19.36 -11.95
N ILE A 101 -3.20 20.51 -11.68
CA ILE A 101 -2.78 21.79 -12.22
C ILE A 101 -1.96 22.49 -11.14
N MET A 102 -0.68 22.70 -11.42
CA MET A 102 0.29 23.19 -10.45
C MET A 102 1.31 24.14 -11.09
N SER A 103 2.04 24.87 -10.25
CA SER A 103 3.10 25.78 -10.70
C SER A 103 4.23 25.04 -11.45
N LYS A 104 5.02 25.79 -12.22
CA LYS A 104 6.22 25.22 -12.87
C LYS A 104 7.25 24.73 -11.86
N GLY A 105 7.31 25.34 -10.67
CA GLY A 105 8.18 24.92 -9.59
C GLY A 105 7.77 23.56 -9.01
N ASP A 106 6.46 23.37 -8.80
CA ASP A 106 5.93 22.15 -8.22
C ASP A 106 6.07 20.94 -9.15
N LEU A 107 5.90 21.14 -10.47
CA LEU A 107 6.17 20.11 -11.47
C LEU A 107 7.63 19.65 -11.45
N LYS A 108 8.57 20.59 -11.29
CA LYS A 108 10.00 20.27 -11.23
C LYS A 108 10.39 19.48 -9.98
N ASN A 109 9.68 19.71 -8.88
CA ASN A 109 9.88 19.01 -7.62
C ASN A 109 9.01 17.75 -7.50
N GLU A 110 8.32 17.36 -8.58
CA GLU A 110 7.49 16.16 -8.66
C GLU A 110 6.43 16.07 -7.54
N LEU A 111 5.91 17.23 -7.11
CA LEU A 111 4.97 17.28 -5.98
C LEU A 111 3.64 16.58 -6.27
N GLN A 112 3.33 16.26 -7.53
CA GLN A 112 2.19 15.41 -7.88
C GLN A 112 2.27 13.98 -7.30
N TYR A 113 3.41 13.56 -6.74
CA TYR A 113 3.54 12.27 -6.06
C TYR A 113 3.70 12.42 -4.54
N SER A 114 3.62 13.65 -4.02
CA SER A 114 3.66 13.91 -2.58
C SER A 114 2.37 13.43 -1.91
N LYS A 115 2.50 12.73 -0.78
CA LYS A 115 1.35 12.22 -0.03
C LYS A 115 0.39 13.32 0.42
N SER A 116 0.92 14.46 0.88
CA SER A 116 0.09 15.61 1.25
C SER A 116 -0.73 16.11 0.07
N VAL A 117 -0.10 16.30 -1.09
CA VAL A 117 -0.81 16.82 -2.27
C VAL A 117 -1.89 15.86 -2.77
N MET A 118 -1.66 14.56 -2.67
CA MET A 118 -2.66 13.55 -3.03
C MET A 118 -3.81 13.48 -2.03
N GLU A 119 -3.54 13.59 -0.73
CA GLU A 119 -4.56 13.71 0.31
C GLU A 119 -5.44 14.95 0.07
N ASP A 120 -4.82 16.12 -0.09
CA ASP A 120 -5.53 17.39 -0.34
C ASP A 120 -6.43 17.27 -1.58
N LEU A 121 -5.94 16.62 -2.64
CA LEU A 121 -6.71 16.37 -3.86
C LEU A 121 -7.88 15.41 -3.63
N PHE A 122 -7.69 14.35 -2.85
CA PHE A 122 -8.77 13.41 -2.49
C PHE A 122 -9.91 14.19 -1.83
N GLU A 123 -9.59 14.95 -0.80
CA GLU A 123 -10.56 15.74 -0.03
C GLU A 123 -11.21 16.81 -0.91
N ALA A 124 -10.43 17.54 -1.71
CA ALA A 124 -10.97 18.56 -2.61
C ALA A 124 -11.99 18.01 -3.62
N ILE A 125 -11.78 16.80 -4.15
CA ILE A 125 -12.76 16.14 -5.03
C ILE A 125 -14.05 15.86 -4.28
N ILE A 126 -13.96 15.35 -3.04
CA ILE A 126 -15.15 15.11 -2.19
C ILE A 126 -15.88 16.43 -1.91
N GLY A 127 -15.15 17.51 -1.60
CA GLY A 127 -15.72 18.85 -1.38
C GLY A 127 -16.43 19.39 -2.63
N ALA A 128 -15.82 19.24 -3.80
CA ALA A 128 -16.42 19.64 -5.07
C ALA A 128 -17.73 18.88 -5.36
N ILE A 129 -17.76 17.57 -5.08
CA ILE A 129 -18.95 16.73 -5.27
C ILE A 129 -20.03 17.06 -4.25
N ALA A 130 -19.66 17.38 -3.02
CA ALA A 130 -20.61 17.83 -2.01
C ALA A 130 -21.35 19.10 -2.47
N LEU A 131 -20.63 20.06 -3.05
CA LEU A 131 -21.23 21.28 -3.60
C LEU A 131 -22.05 21.00 -4.89
N ASP A 132 -21.50 20.25 -5.84
CA ASP A 132 -22.14 19.97 -7.13
C ASP A 132 -23.44 19.14 -7.00
N SER A 133 -23.46 18.23 -6.03
CA SER A 133 -24.64 17.39 -5.71
C SER A 133 -25.64 18.09 -4.79
N ASN A 134 -25.36 19.32 -4.35
CA ASN A 134 -26.13 20.04 -3.33
C ASN A 134 -26.30 19.21 -2.05
N TRP A 135 -25.20 18.68 -1.53
CA TRP A 135 -25.10 17.90 -0.29
C TRP A 135 -25.91 16.59 -0.32
N ASN A 136 -26.07 15.97 -1.49
CA ASN A 136 -26.73 14.67 -1.60
C ASN A 136 -25.85 13.56 -1.02
N LEU A 137 -26.08 13.21 0.25
CA LEU A 137 -25.30 12.22 0.99
C LEU A 137 -25.24 10.84 0.31
N LYS A 138 -26.23 10.46 -0.52
CA LYS A 138 -26.20 9.18 -1.23
C LYS A 138 -25.18 9.20 -2.37
N GLU A 139 -25.16 10.27 -3.15
CA GLU A 139 -24.19 10.44 -4.24
C GLU A 139 -22.77 10.57 -3.69
N ILE A 140 -22.60 11.39 -2.64
CA ILE A 140 -21.31 11.55 -1.96
C ILE A 140 -20.83 10.22 -1.39
N GLN A 141 -21.70 9.48 -0.70
CA GLN A 141 -21.35 8.17 -0.14
C GLN A 141 -20.87 7.20 -1.22
N ASN A 142 -21.60 7.10 -2.35
CA ASN A 142 -21.19 6.23 -3.45
C ASN A 142 -19.80 6.59 -3.98
N VAL A 143 -19.50 7.89 -4.11
CA VAL A 143 -18.17 8.34 -4.56
C VAL A 143 -17.10 7.98 -3.53
N VAL A 144 -17.34 8.25 -2.24
CA VAL A 144 -16.39 7.93 -1.17
C VAL A 144 -16.12 6.43 -1.12
N GLU A 145 -17.16 5.59 -1.17
CA GLU A 145 -17.04 4.13 -1.20
C GLU A 145 -16.20 3.67 -2.41
N CYS A 146 -16.40 4.26 -3.60
CA CYS A 146 -15.61 3.96 -4.80
C CYS A 146 -14.16 4.45 -4.70
N MET A 147 -13.92 5.64 -4.16
CA MET A 147 -12.57 6.23 -4.07
C MET A 147 -11.73 5.53 -2.99
N LEU A 148 -12.33 5.21 -1.84
CA LEU A 148 -11.70 4.44 -0.78
C LEU A 148 -11.61 2.94 -1.08
N ASP A 149 -12.43 2.44 -2.02
CA ASP A 149 -12.43 1.03 -2.44
C ASP A 149 -12.74 0.07 -1.29
N LEU A 150 -13.72 0.46 -0.48
CA LEU A 150 -14.13 -0.26 0.74
C LEU A 150 -14.69 -1.67 0.47
N GLU A 151 -15.05 -1.98 -0.78
CA GLU A 151 -15.43 -3.33 -1.19
C GLU A 151 -14.24 -4.30 -1.23
N ASN A 152 -13.02 -3.78 -1.42
CA ASN A 152 -11.78 -4.58 -1.42
C ASN A 152 -11.06 -4.58 -0.06
N ASP A 153 -11.46 -3.71 0.88
CA ASP A 153 -10.94 -3.58 2.25
C ASP A 153 -11.50 -4.65 3.21
N SER A 154 -11.76 -5.85 2.71
CA SER A 154 -11.91 -7.03 3.55
C SER A 154 -10.58 -7.29 4.23
N GLU A 155 -10.57 -7.41 5.56
CA GLU A 155 -9.39 -7.67 6.41
C GLU A 155 -8.53 -8.90 6.00
N ASP A 156 -8.98 -9.69 5.01
CA ASP A 156 -8.28 -10.82 4.39
C ASP A 156 -7.56 -10.51 3.06
N ASN A 157 -7.70 -9.31 2.48
CA ASN A 157 -7.00 -8.95 1.25
C ASN A 157 -5.67 -8.27 1.59
N GLU A 158 -4.61 -9.08 1.71
CA GLU A 158 -3.28 -8.57 1.43
C GLU A 158 -3.34 -7.82 0.07
N ASN A 159 -2.93 -6.55 0.02
CA ASN A 159 -2.98 -5.77 -1.22
C ASN A 159 -1.92 -6.28 -2.21
N TYR A 160 -2.23 -7.40 -2.88
CA TYR A 160 -1.37 -8.05 -3.86
C TYR A 160 -1.08 -7.14 -5.05
N VAL A 161 -1.95 -6.16 -5.34
CA VAL A 161 -1.70 -5.16 -6.38
C VAL A 161 -0.47 -4.34 -6.01
N ASN A 162 -0.43 -3.77 -4.80
CA ASN A 162 0.71 -2.99 -4.33
C ASN A 162 1.98 -3.84 -4.21
N LYS A 163 1.88 -5.04 -3.62
CA LYS A 163 3.03 -5.96 -3.51
C LYS A 163 3.63 -6.29 -4.88
N LEU A 164 2.78 -6.51 -5.89
CA LEU A 164 3.23 -6.81 -7.25
C LEU A 164 3.88 -5.60 -7.92
N GLN A 165 3.30 -4.40 -7.76
CA GLN A 165 3.87 -3.17 -8.32
C GLN A 165 5.24 -2.87 -7.72
N GLU A 166 5.38 -2.94 -6.39
CA GLU A 166 6.65 -2.76 -5.70
C GLU A 166 7.69 -3.78 -6.16
N TRP A 167 7.29 -5.05 -6.27
CA TRP A 167 8.17 -6.11 -6.75
C TRP A 167 8.66 -5.84 -8.19
N SER A 168 7.76 -5.47 -9.10
CA SER A 168 8.09 -5.21 -10.51
C SER A 168 8.97 -3.96 -10.66
N LEU A 169 8.65 -2.88 -9.94
CA LEU A 169 9.47 -1.67 -9.93
C LEU A 169 10.88 -1.92 -9.39
N LYS A 170 10.99 -2.69 -8.30
CA LYS A 170 12.29 -3.03 -7.73
C LYS A 170 13.11 -3.95 -8.64
N ARG A 171 12.48 -4.91 -9.31
CA ARG A 171 13.17 -5.92 -10.13
C ARG A 171 13.50 -5.45 -11.55
N TYR A 172 12.56 -4.75 -12.20
CA TYR A 172 12.65 -4.37 -13.61
C TYR A 172 12.66 -2.85 -13.83
N GLY A 173 12.41 -2.04 -12.80
CA GLY A 173 12.32 -0.58 -12.94
C GLY A 173 11.05 -0.11 -13.64
N VAL A 174 10.11 -1.02 -13.94
CA VAL A 174 8.86 -0.73 -14.64
C VAL A 174 7.67 -1.36 -13.92
N LEU A 175 6.49 -0.77 -14.14
CA LEU A 175 5.23 -1.32 -13.64
C LEU A 175 4.76 -2.51 -14.49
N PRO A 176 4.00 -3.46 -13.91
CA PRO A 176 3.38 -4.53 -14.66
C PRO A 176 2.48 -3.99 -15.79
N ASP A 177 2.47 -4.65 -16.95
CA ASP A 177 1.51 -4.34 -18.01
C ASP A 177 0.14 -4.91 -17.61
N ILE A 178 -0.84 -4.02 -17.44
CA ILE A 178 -2.19 -4.33 -16.99
C ILE A 178 -3.18 -4.07 -18.12
N GLN A 179 -3.79 -5.15 -18.61
CA GLN A 179 -4.78 -5.11 -19.68
C GLN A 179 -6.16 -5.45 -19.11
N LEU A 180 -7.06 -4.48 -19.11
CA LEU A 180 -8.45 -4.64 -18.67
C LEU A 180 -9.37 -4.95 -19.84
N GLY A 181 -10.34 -5.83 -19.62
CA GLY A 181 -11.33 -6.21 -20.63
C GLY A 181 -12.64 -6.69 -20.01
N LYS A 182 -13.62 -6.96 -20.87
CA LYS A 182 -14.82 -7.71 -20.50
C LYS A 182 -14.62 -9.19 -20.82
N LEU A 183 -15.20 -10.07 -20.02
CA LEU A 183 -15.20 -11.49 -20.35
C LEU A 183 -16.18 -11.73 -21.51
N ASP A 184 -15.69 -12.34 -22.60
CA ASP A 184 -16.57 -12.75 -23.69
C ASP A 184 -17.40 -13.96 -23.26
N ARG A 185 -18.66 -14.04 -23.69
CA ARG A 185 -19.62 -15.09 -23.30
C ARG A 185 -19.18 -16.49 -23.75
N TYR A 186 -18.24 -16.54 -24.69
CA TYR A 186 -17.64 -17.78 -25.22
C TYR A 186 -16.31 -18.16 -24.54
N GLU A 187 -15.69 -17.26 -23.75
CA GLU A 187 -14.49 -17.55 -22.96
C GLU A 187 -14.90 -18.23 -21.63
N THR A 188 -15.24 -19.52 -21.67
CA THR A 188 -15.44 -20.28 -20.42
C THR A 188 -14.09 -20.80 -19.90
N PRO A 189 -13.81 -20.74 -18.59
CA PRO A 189 -12.52 -21.21 -18.02
C PRO A 189 -12.27 -22.70 -18.22
N ASN A 190 -13.31 -23.50 -18.50
CA ASN A 190 -13.22 -24.94 -18.72
C ASN A 190 -13.05 -25.32 -20.20
N MET A 191 -12.73 -24.36 -21.07
CA MET A 191 -12.39 -24.69 -22.45
C MET A 191 -11.11 -25.56 -22.47
N PRO A 192 -11.12 -26.75 -23.11
CA PRO A 192 -10.01 -27.70 -23.04
C PRO A 192 -8.72 -27.25 -23.77
N LEU A 193 -8.73 -26.05 -24.37
CA LEU A 193 -7.63 -25.49 -25.15
C LEU A 193 -7.37 -24.06 -24.69
N HIS A 194 -6.68 -23.89 -23.56
CA HIS A 194 -6.05 -22.62 -23.23
C HIS A 194 -4.63 -22.59 -23.79
N PRO A 195 -4.11 -21.42 -24.20
CA PRO A 195 -2.69 -21.28 -24.51
C PRO A 195 -1.86 -21.75 -23.32
N SER A 196 -0.77 -22.50 -23.56
CA SER A 196 0.12 -23.03 -22.51
C SER A 196 0.78 -21.97 -21.63
N ASN A 197 0.61 -20.70 -21.97
CA ASN A 197 1.30 -19.54 -21.42
C ASN A 197 0.35 -18.68 -20.58
N GLU A 198 -0.80 -19.21 -20.16
CA GLU A 198 -1.80 -18.48 -19.38
C GLU A 198 -2.06 -19.17 -18.03
N ILE A 199 -2.01 -18.38 -16.96
CA ILE A 199 -2.39 -18.80 -15.61
C ILE A 199 -3.64 -18.02 -15.25
N ARG A 200 -4.75 -18.73 -15.05
CA ARG A 200 -6.08 -18.16 -14.84
C ARG A 200 -6.52 -18.41 -13.41
N ALA A 201 -7.12 -17.40 -12.78
CA ALA A 201 -7.70 -17.55 -11.46
C ALA A 201 -8.82 -18.61 -11.47
N PRO A 202 -8.94 -19.42 -10.40
CA PRO A 202 -9.98 -20.43 -10.31
C PRO A 202 -11.36 -19.77 -10.34
N TRP A 203 -12.28 -20.37 -11.08
CA TRP A 203 -13.63 -19.84 -11.22
C TRP A 203 -14.39 -19.97 -9.89
N ARG A 204 -14.68 -18.84 -9.23
CA ARG A 204 -15.75 -18.78 -8.22
C ARG A 204 -17.07 -18.79 -8.97
N TYR A 205 -18.18 -19.23 -8.36
CA TYR A 205 -19.52 -19.22 -8.99
C TYR A 205 -19.95 -17.78 -9.32
N TYR A 206 -19.37 -17.19 -10.35
CA TYR A 206 -19.80 -15.95 -10.98
C TYR A 206 -21.00 -16.32 -11.84
N ASP A 207 -22.16 -15.74 -11.56
CA ASP A 207 -23.39 -16.05 -12.29
C ASP A 207 -23.31 -15.43 -13.69
N VAL A 208 -22.86 -16.23 -14.66
CA VAL A 208 -22.61 -15.82 -16.05
C VAL A 208 -23.90 -15.50 -16.81
N SER A 209 -25.06 -15.67 -16.17
CA SER A 209 -26.37 -15.53 -16.77
C SER A 209 -26.81 -14.07 -16.98
N ASP A 210 -26.22 -13.10 -16.26
CA ASP A 210 -26.56 -11.67 -16.47
C ASP A 210 -25.49 -10.65 -16.02
N ALA A 211 -24.33 -11.07 -15.47
CA ALA A 211 -23.34 -10.16 -14.92
C ALA A 211 -22.26 -9.72 -15.94
N ASP A 212 -22.00 -8.42 -15.99
CA ASP A 212 -21.03 -7.75 -16.88
C ASP A 212 -19.57 -7.96 -16.38
N VAL A 213 -19.17 -9.23 -16.18
CA VAL A 213 -17.90 -9.67 -15.58
C VAL A 213 -16.69 -9.04 -16.27
N LYS A 214 -15.79 -8.47 -15.48
CA LYS A 214 -14.53 -7.87 -15.90
C LYS A 214 -13.41 -8.91 -15.83
N LYS A 215 -12.46 -8.75 -16.75
CA LYS A 215 -11.24 -9.54 -16.88
C LYS A 215 -10.05 -8.60 -16.75
N CYS A 216 -9.04 -9.01 -15.99
CA CYS A 216 -7.76 -8.31 -15.92
C CYS A 216 -6.66 -9.29 -16.29
N THR A 217 -5.77 -8.89 -17.20
CA THR A 217 -4.58 -9.65 -17.58
C THR A 217 -3.35 -8.87 -17.13
N ILE A 218 -2.45 -9.53 -16.41
CA ILE A 218 -1.17 -8.99 -15.97
C ILE A 218 -0.06 -9.69 -16.76
N ILE A 219 0.84 -8.90 -17.32
CA ILE A 219 2.04 -9.37 -18.01
C ILE A 219 3.24 -8.74 -17.31
N LEU A 220 4.18 -9.59 -16.91
CA LEU A 220 5.42 -9.18 -16.27
C LEU A 220 6.58 -9.28 -17.25
N GLU A 221 7.57 -8.40 -17.10
CA GLU A 221 8.77 -8.41 -17.93
C GLU A 221 9.57 -9.69 -17.69
N GLU A 222 10.09 -10.29 -18.77
CA GLU A 222 10.83 -11.57 -18.77
C GLU A 222 10.09 -12.82 -18.24
N ILE A 223 8.84 -12.69 -17.77
CA ILE A 223 7.98 -13.83 -17.42
C ILE A 223 7.05 -14.12 -18.59
N ASN A 224 7.25 -15.25 -19.26
CA ASN A 224 6.50 -15.65 -20.45
C ASN A 224 5.11 -16.24 -20.13
N TYR A 225 4.45 -15.72 -19.08
CA TYR A 225 3.11 -16.10 -18.67
C TYR A 225 2.21 -14.87 -18.57
N LYS A 226 0.94 -15.04 -18.93
CA LYS A 226 -0.12 -14.06 -18.70
C LYS A 226 -0.98 -14.51 -17.54
N PHE A 227 -1.16 -13.63 -16.56
CA PHE A 227 -1.95 -13.92 -15.37
C PHE A 227 -3.31 -13.26 -15.48
N ILE A 228 -4.38 -14.06 -15.41
CA ILE A 228 -5.74 -13.59 -15.71
C ILE A 228 -6.63 -13.74 -14.49
N GLY A 229 -7.16 -12.61 -14.00
CA GLY A 229 -8.15 -12.52 -12.94
C GLY A 229 -9.52 -12.08 -13.45
N TYR A 230 -10.55 -12.41 -12.68
CA TYR A 230 -11.95 -12.11 -12.98
C TYR A 230 -12.61 -11.43 -11.79
N GLY A 231 -13.65 -10.65 -12.04
CA GLY A 231 -14.44 -10.01 -10.99
C GLY A 231 -15.65 -9.24 -11.54
N TYR A 232 -16.54 -8.79 -10.69
CA TYR A 232 -17.69 -7.95 -11.05
C TYR A 232 -17.28 -6.51 -11.37
N SER A 233 -16.08 -6.08 -10.92
CA SER A 233 -15.48 -4.77 -11.21
C SER A 233 -14.06 -4.90 -11.78
N ASN A 234 -13.55 -3.83 -12.40
CA ASN A 234 -12.16 -3.81 -12.89
C ASN A 234 -11.16 -3.92 -11.73
N SER A 235 -11.53 -3.40 -10.55
CA SER A 235 -10.70 -3.48 -9.34
C SER A 235 -10.62 -4.92 -8.83
N GLU A 236 -11.76 -5.60 -8.71
CA GLU A 236 -11.82 -7.00 -8.26
C GLU A 236 -11.07 -7.93 -9.22
N ALA A 237 -11.24 -7.74 -10.54
CA ALA A 237 -10.51 -8.49 -11.54
C ALA A 237 -9.00 -8.28 -11.43
N ARG A 238 -8.56 -7.03 -11.18
CA ARG A 238 -7.14 -6.68 -10.97
C ARG A 238 -6.58 -7.28 -9.70
N SER A 239 -7.32 -7.23 -8.60
CA SER A 239 -6.91 -7.82 -7.31
C SER A 239 -6.72 -9.33 -7.45
N THR A 240 -7.69 -10.00 -8.08
CA THR A 240 -7.65 -11.44 -8.34
C THR A 240 -6.46 -11.82 -9.23
N ALA A 241 -6.20 -11.05 -10.31
CA ALA A 241 -5.05 -11.26 -11.19
C ALA A 241 -3.72 -11.05 -10.44
N SER A 242 -3.65 -10.02 -9.59
CA SER A 242 -2.43 -9.70 -8.83
C SER A 242 -2.12 -10.77 -7.79
N LYS A 243 -3.16 -11.33 -7.14
CA LYS A 243 -3.01 -12.42 -6.18
C LYS A 243 -2.38 -13.66 -6.81
N ILE A 244 -2.95 -14.16 -7.91
CA ILE A 244 -2.41 -15.36 -8.58
C ILE A 244 -1.01 -15.12 -9.14
N THR A 245 -0.72 -13.89 -9.57
CA THR A 245 0.62 -13.51 -10.05
C THR A 245 1.62 -13.57 -8.89
N TYR A 246 1.26 -12.99 -7.75
CA TYR A 246 2.11 -13.00 -6.55
C TYR A 246 2.31 -14.42 -5.99
N GLU A 247 1.28 -15.26 -5.98
CA GLU A 247 1.37 -16.67 -5.61
C GLU A 247 2.33 -17.42 -6.54
N TYR A 248 2.24 -17.21 -7.85
CA TYR A 248 3.20 -17.78 -8.81
C TYR A 248 4.64 -17.32 -8.53
N LEU A 249 4.86 -16.03 -8.30
CA LEU A 249 6.20 -15.51 -7.96
C LEU A 249 6.74 -16.16 -6.69
N LYS A 250 5.87 -16.39 -5.70
CA LYS A 250 6.23 -17.06 -4.44
C LYS A 250 6.57 -18.53 -4.65
N GLU A 251 5.77 -19.27 -5.41
CA GLU A 251 5.96 -20.70 -5.68
C GLU A 251 7.21 -20.99 -6.53
N ASN A 252 7.68 -20.01 -7.29
CA ASN A 252 8.88 -20.13 -8.14
C ASN A 252 10.11 -19.40 -7.56
N ASP A 253 10.08 -19.00 -6.28
CA ASP A 253 11.18 -18.29 -5.59
C ASP A 253 11.66 -17.01 -6.33
N LEU A 254 10.73 -16.31 -7.00
CA LEU A 254 11.00 -15.08 -7.76
C LEU A 254 10.78 -13.79 -6.93
N LEU A 255 10.22 -13.90 -5.72
CA LEU A 255 10.07 -12.76 -4.81
C LEU A 255 11.44 -12.24 -4.37
N LEU A 256 11.54 -10.91 -4.21
CA LEU A 256 12.77 -10.27 -3.75
C LEU A 256 13.07 -10.71 -2.31
N SER A 257 14.23 -11.31 -2.14
CA SER A 257 14.79 -11.72 -0.86
C SER A 257 15.66 -10.62 -0.29
N ILE A 258 16.06 -10.78 0.97
CA ILE A 258 17.04 -9.88 1.60
C ILE A 258 18.39 -9.84 0.84
N LYS A 259 18.70 -10.89 0.07
CA LYS A 259 19.90 -10.97 -0.78
C LYS A 259 19.84 -10.02 -1.96
N ASP A 260 18.66 -9.78 -2.51
CA ASP A 260 18.47 -8.90 -3.67
C ASP A 260 18.56 -7.42 -3.30
N GLU A 261 18.55 -7.09 -2.00
CA GLU A 261 18.71 -5.72 -1.50
C GLU A 261 20.18 -5.30 -1.36
N ILE A 262 21.14 -6.23 -1.45
CA ILE A 262 22.57 -6.00 -1.29
C ILE A 262 23.32 -6.56 -2.50
N ASP A 263 23.68 -5.69 -3.45
CA ASP A 263 24.38 -6.06 -4.70
C ASP A 263 25.69 -6.83 -4.44
N GLU A 264 26.55 -6.33 -3.55
CA GLU A 264 27.82 -6.96 -3.20
C GLU A 264 28.12 -6.86 -1.68
N PRO A 265 27.88 -7.93 -0.90
CA PRO A 265 28.15 -7.91 0.53
C PRO A 265 29.66 -7.90 0.79
N ASN A 266 30.15 -6.80 1.38
CA ASN A 266 31.57 -6.59 1.64
C ASN A 266 31.82 -6.14 3.08
N ALA A 267 33.03 -6.36 3.60
CA ALA A 267 33.36 -6.02 4.98
C ALA A 267 33.50 -4.51 5.22
N GLU A 268 33.72 -3.71 4.18
CA GLU A 268 33.89 -2.26 4.33
C GLU A 268 32.57 -1.55 4.60
N ASP A 269 31.51 -2.00 3.95
CA ASP A 269 30.16 -1.42 3.98
C ASP A 269 29.18 -2.23 4.83
N ALA A 270 29.60 -3.36 5.42
CA ALA A 270 28.75 -4.28 6.16
C ALA A 270 27.86 -3.61 7.23
N ILE A 271 28.35 -2.54 7.88
CA ILE A 271 27.57 -1.79 8.88
C ILE A 271 26.43 -1.04 8.18
N SER A 272 26.74 -0.30 7.12
CA SER A 272 25.76 0.45 6.34
C SER A 272 24.75 -0.47 5.66
N GLN A 273 25.21 -1.61 5.13
CA GLN A 273 24.36 -2.64 4.53
C GLN A 273 23.37 -3.22 5.57
N LEU A 274 23.83 -3.60 6.77
CA LEU A 274 22.93 -4.03 7.85
C LEU A 274 21.97 -2.93 8.32
N GLU A 275 22.41 -1.67 8.38
CA GLU A 275 21.54 -0.55 8.73
C GLU A 275 20.46 -0.29 7.67
N ILE A 276 20.78 -0.45 6.38
CA ILE A 276 19.80 -0.36 5.29
C ILE A 276 18.74 -1.43 5.47
N LEU A 277 19.14 -2.68 5.70
CA LEU A 277 18.23 -3.80 5.93
C LEU A 277 17.36 -3.59 7.18
N ALA A 278 17.95 -3.11 8.28
CA ALA A 278 17.20 -2.80 9.50
C ALA A 278 16.17 -1.67 9.29
N ARG A 279 16.54 -0.61 8.56
CA ARG A 279 15.62 0.50 8.23
C ARG A 279 14.51 0.09 7.28
N ARG A 280 14.73 -0.92 6.44
CA ARG A 280 13.70 -1.53 5.59
C ARG A 280 12.78 -2.50 6.34
N GLY A 281 13.04 -2.73 7.63
CA GLY A 281 12.16 -3.48 8.51
C GLY A 281 12.42 -4.99 8.53
N TYR A 282 13.53 -5.47 7.98
CA TYR A 282 13.87 -6.90 8.03
C TYR A 282 14.20 -7.37 9.47
N PHE A 283 14.78 -6.49 10.30
CA PHE A 283 15.12 -6.76 11.70
C PHE A 283 15.46 -5.45 12.44
N SER A 284 15.65 -5.51 13.76
CA SER A 284 16.03 -4.35 14.58
C SER A 284 17.46 -3.86 14.31
N ILE A 285 17.70 -2.56 14.54
CA ILE A 285 19.02 -1.95 14.33
C ILE A 285 20.09 -2.73 15.13
N PRO A 286 21.18 -3.19 14.48
CA PRO A 286 22.21 -3.96 15.15
C PRO A 286 22.89 -3.18 16.28
N THR A 287 23.15 -3.87 17.39
CA THR A 287 23.89 -3.34 18.54
C THR A 287 25.31 -3.89 18.57
N TYR A 288 26.25 -3.09 19.11
CA TYR A 288 27.67 -3.40 19.09
C TYR A 288 28.33 -3.21 20.47
N ASP A 289 28.78 -4.31 21.05
CA ASP A 289 29.49 -4.32 22.32
C ASP A 289 31.00 -4.42 22.11
N PHE A 290 31.78 -3.63 22.86
CA PHE A 290 33.24 -3.57 22.72
C PHE A 290 33.94 -3.99 24.01
N LYS A 291 34.95 -4.86 23.88
CA LYS A 291 35.88 -5.23 24.95
C LYS A 291 37.32 -5.08 24.49
N GLN A 292 38.09 -4.27 25.21
CA GLN A 292 39.51 -4.09 24.95
C GLN A 292 40.34 -5.09 25.75
N THR A 293 41.35 -5.66 25.10
CA THR A 293 42.36 -6.55 25.67
C THR A 293 43.74 -6.15 25.14
N TYR A 294 44.81 -6.76 25.64
CA TYR A 294 46.17 -6.49 25.19
C TYR A 294 46.83 -7.78 24.72
N ASP A 295 47.64 -7.70 23.67
CA ASP A 295 48.49 -8.82 23.24
C ASP A 295 49.73 -8.97 24.14
N LYS A 296 50.60 -9.92 23.80
CA LYS A 296 51.83 -10.20 24.56
C LYS A 296 52.85 -9.05 24.50
N ASP A 297 52.72 -8.17 23.52
CA ASP A 297 53.60 -7.02 23.28
C ASP A 297 53.00 -5.71 23.82
N GLY A 298 51.82 -5.77 24.47
CA GLY A 298 51.13 -4.63 25.04
C GLY A 298 50.28 -3.83 24.04
N ASN A 299 50.09 -4.30 22.81
CA ASN A 299 49.24 -3.62 21.83
C ASN A 299 47.74 -3.88 22.11
N PRO A 300 46.88 -2.88 21.92
CA PRO A 300 45.45 -3.02 22.16
C PRO A 300 44.78 -3.91 21.09
N ILE A 301 44.08 -4.94 21.55
CA ILE A 301 43.15 -5.76 20.76
C ILE A 301 41.72 -5.45 21.16
N TRP A 302 40.93 -4.99 20.19
CA TRP A 302 39.51 -4.73 20.33
C TRP A 302 38.71 -5.94 19.89
N ASN A 303 37.89 -6.48 20.78
CA ASN A 303 36.86 -7.46 20.45
C ASN A 303 35.51 -6.74 20.33
N CYS A 304 34.87 -6.83 19.17
CA CYS A 304 33.52 -6.32 18.96
C CYS A 304 32.55 -7.49 18.80
N VAL A 305 31.40 -7.43 19.48
CA VAL A 305 30.28 -8.37 19.34
C VAL A 305 29.10 -7.63 18.70
N CYS A 306 28.55 -8.17 17.63
CA CYS A 306 27.38 -7.66 16.91
C CYS A 306 26.16 -8.52 17.27
N ASN A 307 25.06 -7.88 17.67
CA ASN A 307 23.80 -8.52 18.04
C ASN A 307 22.62 -7.86 17.32
N ILE A 308 21.60 -8.64 16.99
CA ILE A 308 20.31 -8.20 16.46
C ILE A 308 19.26 -8.87 17.34
N ASN A 309 18.26 -8.14 17.85
CA ASN A 309 17.39 -8.65 18.92
C ASN A 309 16.58 -9.89 18.50
N GLU A 310 16.18 -9.95 17.24
CA GLU A 310 15.41 -11.05 16.67
C GLU A 310 16.27 -12.28 16.33
N ILE A 311 17.61 -12.14 16.35
CA ILE A 311 18.54 -13.20 15.98
C ILE A 311 19.27 -13.69 17.23
N GLU A 312 19.02 -14.94 17.63
CA GLU A 312 19.65 -15.53 18.83
C GLU A 312 21.18 -15.62 18.73
N LYS A 313 21.73 -15.71 17.52
CA LYS A 313 23.18 -15.80 17.29
C LYS A 313 23.83 -14.42 17.32
N SER A 314 24.94 -14.33 18.04
CA SER A 314 25.82 -13.16 18.05
C SER A 314 27.13 -13.45 17.32
N PHE A 315 27.72 -12.44 16.69
CA PHE A 315 28.98 -12.59 15.97
C PHE A 315 30.05 -11.67 16.52
N SER A 316 31.24 -12.23 16.78
CA SER A 316 32.37 -11.47 17.30
C SER A 316 33.61 -11.52 16.41
N LYS A 317 34.39 -10.44 16.46
CA LYS A 317 35.71 -10.34 15.82
C LYS A 317 36.67 -9.49 16.64
N LYS A 318 37.92 -9.96 16.70
CA LYS A 318 39.07 -9.24 17.26
C LYS A 318 39.87 -8.52 16.16
N SER A 319 40.30 -7.29 16.42
CA SER A 319 41.22 -6.54 15.57
C SER A 319 42.06 -5.57 16.40
N SER A 320 43.21 -5.12 15.86
CA SER A 320 44.02 -4.03 16.44
C SER A 320 43.31 -2.66 16.37
N SER A 321 42.30 -2.53 15.51
CA SER A 321 41.49 -1.33 15.35
C SER A 321 40.04 -1.56 15.81
N LYS A 322 39.50 -0.64 16.62
CA LYS A 322 38.10 -0.66 17.06
C LYS A 322 37.13 -0.59 15.88
N LYS A 323 37.48 0.19 14.85
CA LYS A 323 36.69 0.33 13.62
C LYS A 323 36.65 -0.98 12.84
N ASP A 324 37.79 -1.66 12.72
CA ASP A 324 37.89 -2.90 11.95
C ASP A 324 37.23 -4.07 12.69
N ALA A 325 37.34 -4.11 14.02
CA ALA A 325 36.63 -5.09 14.83
C ALA A 325 35.12 -4.99 14.61
N LYS A 326 34.56 -3.76 14.57
CA LYS A 326 33.14 -3.50 14.31
C LYS A 326 32.72 -3.90 12.89
N LYS A 327 33.50 -3.49 11.88
CA LYS A 327 33.22 -3.83 10.47
C LYS A 327 33.17 -5.34 10.23
N ASN A 328 34.14 -6.07 10.79
CA ASN A 328 34.24 -7.51 10.58
C ASN A 328 33.22 -8.31 11.39
N SER A 329 32.80 -7.86 12.58
CA SER A 329 31.69 -8.49 13.31
C SER A 329 30.36 -8.25 12.60
N ALA A 330 30.14 -7.02 12.09
CA ALA A 330 29.01 -6.69 11.23
C ALA A 330 28.99 -7.56 9.96
N TYR A 331 30.12 -7.76 9.29
CA TYR A 331 30.18 -8.56 8.06
C TYR A 331 29.80 -10.02 8.28
N LYS A 332 30.20 -10.61 9.42
CA LYS A 332 29.76 -11.97 9.79
C LYS A 332 28.26 -12.04 10.02
N MET A 333 27.70 -11.05 10.70
CA MET A 333 26.25 -10.95 10.90
C MET A 333 25.52 -10.76 9.58
N LEU A 334 26.03 -9.90 8.69
CA LEU A 334 25.47 -9.69 7.36
C LEU A 334 25.45 -10.98 6.54
N LYS A 335 26.54 -11.75 6.50
CA LYS A 335 26.54 -13.04 5.80
C LYS A 335 25.49 -13.99 6.36
N TYR A 336 25.38 -14.07 7.68
CA TYR A 336 24.40 -14.93 8.33
C TYR A 336 22.96 -14.53 7.99
N VAL A 337 22.66 -13.24 8.11
CA VAL A 337 21.36 -12.65 7.76
C VAL A 337 21.04 -12.90 6.29
N LEU A 338 22.00 -12.72 5.40
CA LEU A 338 21.79 -12.97 3.99
C LEU A 338 21.58 -14.46 3.71
N GLU A 339 22.19 -15.39 4.46
CA GLU A 339 22.07 -16.84 4.21
C GLU A 339 20.78 -17.46 4.78
N GLU A 340 20.27 -16.94 5.90
CA GLU A 340 19.23 -17.59 6.73
C GLU A 340 17.89 -16.85 6.75
N LEU A 341 17.84 -15.61 6.25
CA LEU A 341 16.61 -14.83 6.01
C LEU A 341 16.45 -14.60 4.51
#